data_AF-A0A9E2J3M1-F1
#
_entry.id   AF-A0A9E2J3M1-F1
#
_cell.length_a   1.000
_cell.length_b   1.000
_cell.length_c   1.000
_cell.angle_alpha   90.00
_cell.angle_beta   90.00
_cell.angle_gamma   90.00
#
_symmetry.space_group_name_H-M   'P 1'
#
loop_
_entity.id
_entity.type
_entity.pdbx_description
1 polymer ?
#
loop_
_entity_poly.entity_id
_entity_poly.type
_entity_poly.pdbx_seq_one_letter_code
_entity_poly.pdbx_strand_id
1 'polypeptide(L)'
;MKITFRKLMLPLLLILILLSCKPVYGPEEKLNDISALMQLNENQRKAHMYGDAEMLAAEIADTMISVSRGHIYINSNREIYDRFNNYFKNIEYIKWDDLEDPIINISDDGSYAEMIFKKIVQTRHKNEIGNWEKSSTLFSWSAYHKKLNGKWKIVSNTSTRESLEFPTYDEFYSKGMMSFRNNKFDESLYYFERAYYIAPDNVTILYNFAKALTLNNHYEKAISVLQRLAEIRFIGLNNFETDTLFQNLKQQKNYYALLEKIKENKKTVSRSEIAFSITEKDLIPEGIAFDSNTGTIYLSSAYKRKILSIDKNGIIKDFKSEVEDGLWSTWGMEVDEMRNHLWVISSSTSQGMLVKKSIPQEQYGKSKIYKYDLTTGNLLKIYTYDAAGQEHFFNDLTISKSGDVYITESLTSKIYKISDEKDEIELLYQADPMFSFLNGLALNNDESKLFVASSEGISILNLETLNWQLLQHPKNVSLEGIDGLTYYNGSLIAQQSGYPVNSVMLYFLDESDYKITGSKILESNNPFFDSATTGEISGEYYYYIANSQVRSAFEWKNTGPDKIKPLEQLKELVLLKVKL
;
A
#
# COMPACT_ATOMS: atom_id res chain seq x y z
N MET A 1 50.43 8.62 -75.54
CA MET A 1 50.23 7.75 -74.36
C MET A 1 50.28 8.58 -73.08
N LYS A 2 49.22 9.36 -72.79
CA LYS A 2 49.04 10.12 -71.53
C LYS A 2 47.54 10.28 -71.31
N ILE A 3 46.87 9.18 -70.97
CA ILE A 3 45.53 9.25 -70.38
C ILE A 3 45.73 9.17 -68.88
N THR A 4 45.37 10.29 -68.27
CA THR A 4 45.49 10.71 -66.88
C THR A 4 45.04 9.65 -65.86
N PHE A 5 45.99 9.21 -65.03
CA PHE A 5 45.79 8.54 -63.74
C PHE A 5 44.84 9.30 -62.78
N ARG A 6 44.58 10.59 -63.07
CA ARG A 6 43.74 11.50 -62.28
C ARG A 6 42.22 11.25 -62.38
N LYS A 7 41.74 10.47 -63.37
CA LYS A 7 40.30 10.21 -63.55
C LYS A 7 39.76 8.97 -62.83
N LEU A 8 40.63 8.10 -62.29
CA LEU A 8 40.22 6.94 -61.48
C LEU A 8 40.28 7.17 -59.96
N MET A 9 41.00 8.20 -59.49
CA MET A 9 41.09 8.47 -58.04
C MET A 9 39.87 9.17 -57.46
N LEU A 10 39.17 10.00 -58.24
CA LEU A 10 38.01 10.76 -57.74
C LEU A 10 36.79 9.87 -57.41
N PRO A 11 36.42 8.86 -58.23
CA PRO A 11 35.34 7.93 -57.89
C PRO A 11 35.72 7.01 -56.73
N LEU A 12 37.00 6.60 -56.63
CA LEU A 12 37.49 5.73 -55.56
C LEU A 12 37.52 6.46 -54.21
N LEU A 13 37.86 7.76 -54.20
CA LEU A 13 37.82 8.60 -53.00
C LEU A 13 36.36 8.88 -52.57
N LEU A 14 35.43 9.05 -53.52
CA LEU A 14 34.00 9.20 -53.20
C LEU A 14 33.37 7.93 -52.62
N ILE A 15 33.76 6.75 -53.12
CA ILE A 15 33.33 5.45 -52.60
C ILE A 15 33.90 5.19 -51.20
N LEU A 16 35.14 5.61 -50.93
CA LEU A 16 35.74 5.56 -49.59
C LEU A 16 35.10 6.54 -48.60
N ILE A 17 34.63 7.70 -49.06
CA ILE A 17 33.89 8.66 -48.21
C ILE A 17 32.47 8.13 -47.91
N LEU A 18 31.80 7.50 -48.88
CA LEU A 18 30.47 6.90 -48.68
C LEU A 18 30.50 5.61 -47.83
N LEU A 19 31.63 4.90 -47.79
CA LEU A 19 31.85 3.76 -46.88
C LEU A 19 32.35 4.20 -45.48
N SER A 20 32.58 5.50 -45.25
CA SER A 20 33.07 6.02 -43.96
C SER A 20 31.95 6.56 -43.05
N CYS A 21 30.72 6.64 -43.53
CA CYS A 21 29.56 6.90 -42.67
C CYS A 21 29.20 5.63 -41.90
N LYS A 22 29.72 5.50 -40.68
CA LYS A 22 29.11 4.58 -39.69
C LYS A 22 27.59 4.88 -39.63
N PRO A 23 26.72 3.86 -39.51
CA PRO A 23 25.30 4.11 -39.29
C PRO A 23 25.17 5.05 -38.09
N VAL A 24 24.43 6.14 -38.31
CA VAL A 24 24.11 7.10 -37.25
C VAL A 24 23.35 6.31 -36.19
N TYR A 25 23.84 6.35 -34.94
CA TYR A 25 23.20 5.71 -33.80
C TYR A 25 21.74 6.12 -33.75
N GLY A 26 20.88 5.18 -34.12
CA GLY A 26 19.49 5.47 -34.47
C GLY A 26 18.59 5.58 -33.24
N PRO A 27 17.40 6.20 -33.35
CA PRO A 27 16.43 6.25 -32.25
C PRO A 27 16.04 4.87 -31.70
N GLU A 28 15.94 3.86 -32.56
CA GLU A 28 15.60 2.48 -32.19
C GLU A 28 16.74 1.78 -31.44
N GLU A 29 17.98 1.90 -31.93
CA GLU A 29 19.17 1.40 -31.24
C GLU A 29 19.31 2.05 -29.87
N LYS A 30 19.02 3.35 -29.77
CA LYS A 30 19.02 4.10 -28.53
C LYS A 30 18.01 3.58 -27.51
N LEU A 31 16.79 3.25 -27.94
CA LEU A 31 15.78 2.65 -27.07
C LEU A 31 16.22 1.27 -26.58
N ASN A 32 16.75 0.42 -27.47
CA ASN A 32 17.26 -0.90 -27.10
C ASN A 32 18.40 -0.82 -26.09
N ASP A 33 19.32 0.13 -26.25
CA ASP A 33 20.43 0.33 -25.33
C ASP A 33 19.98 0.91 -23.98
N ILE A 34 18.99 1.80 -23.96
CA ILE A 34 18.35 2.24 -22.70
C ILE A 34 17.75 1.03 -21.97
N SER A 35 17.02 0.16 -22.66
CA SER A 35 16.45 -1.05 -22.06
C SER A 35 17.55 -1.99 -21.52
N ALA A 36 18.64 -2.17 -22.26
CA ALA A 36 19.77 -3.01 -21.82
C ALA A 36 20.49 -2.43 -20.59
N LEU A 37 20.67 -1.11 -20.53
CA LEU A 37 21.25 -0.41 -19.37
C LEU A 37 20.34 -0.47 -18.14
N MET A 38 19.03 -0.35 -18.33
CA MET A 38 18.04 -0.55 -17.26
C MET A 38 18.06 -1.99 -16.73
N GLN A 39 18.21 -2.98 -17.61
CA GLN A 39 18.35 -4.38 -17.21
C GLN A 39 19.63 -4.62 -16.39
N LEU A 40 20.73 -3.96 -16.76
CA LEU A 40 21.99 -3.99 -16.01
C LEU A 40 21.77 -3.41 -14.59
N ASN A 41 21.07 -2.29 -14.47
CA ASN A 41 20.71 -1.73 -13.16
C ASN A 41 19.87 -2.68 -12.29
N GLU A 42 18.89 -3.37 -12.88
CA GLU A 42 18.08 -4.38 -12.18
C GLU A 42 18.91 -5.61 -11.77
N ASN A 43 19.86 -6.01 -12.60
CA ASN A 43 20.79 -7.09 -12.29
C ASN A 43 21.71 -6.73 -11.12
N GLN A 44 22.24 -5.49 -11.09
CA GLN A 44 22.97 -4.98 -9.92
C GLN A 44 22.11 -5.07 -8.66
N ARG A 45 20.82 -4.71 -8.73
CA ARG A 45 19.91 -4.81 -7.60
C ARG A 45 19.79 -6.24 -7.10
N LYS A 46 19.48 -7.19 -7.99
CA LYS A 46 19.39 -8.62 -7.66
C LYS A 46 20.68 -9.14 -7.04
N ALA A 47 21.83 -8.79 -7.61
CA ALA A 47 23.12 -9.22 -7.10
C ALA A 47 23.35 -8.77 -5.65
N HIS A 48 23.00 -7.53 -5.30
CA HIS A 48 23.09 -7.07 -3.91
C HIS A 48 22.07 -7.74 -2.99
N MET A 49 20.81 -7.83 -3.40
CA MET A 49 19.73 -8.41 -2.60
C MET A 49 19.96 -9.91 -2.30
N TYR A 50 20.54 -10.66 -3.24
CA TYR A 50 20.82 -12.09 -3.09
C TYR A 50 22.26 -12.41 -2.68
N GLY A 51 23.14 -11.41 -2.56
CA GLY A 51 24.55 -11.63 -2.26
C GLY A 51 25.32 -12.35 -3.37
N ASP A 52 24.94 -12.16 -4.63
CA ASP A 52 25.53 -12.82 -5.80
C ASP A 52 26.68 -12.00 -6.38
N ALA A 53 27.90 -12.30 -5.91
CA ALA A 53 29.11 -11.64 -6.37
C ALA A 53 29.47 -11.96 -7.83
N GLU A 54 29.06 -13.13 -8.34
CA GLU A 54 29.32 -13.54 -9.72
C GLU A 54 28.47 -12.72 -10.68
N MET A 55 27.17 -12.59 -10.39
CA MET A 55 26.25 -11.73 -11.13
C MET A 55 26.74 -10.28 -11.16
N LEU A 56 27.19 -9.74 -10.02
CA LEU A 56 27.74 -8.38 -9.94
C LEU A 56 28.98 -8.21 -10.82
N ALA A 57 29.94 -9.14 -10.71
CA ALA A 57 31.19 -9.08 -11.47
C ALA A 57 30.95 -9.27 -12.98
N ALA A 58 29.96 -10.07 -13.36
CA ALA A 58 29.61 -10.32 -14.76
C ALA A 58 29.16 -9.07 -15.53
N GLU A 59 28.84 -7.95 -14.86
CA GLU A 59 28.43 -6.70 -15.50
C GLU A 59 29.54 -5.65 -15.60
N ILE A 60 30.68 -5.93 -14.98
CA ILE A 60 31.82 -5.04 -14.95
C ILE A 60 32.78 -5.42 -16.09
N ALA A 61 33.49 -4.43 -16.64
CA ALA A 61 34.58 -4.66 -17.58
C ALA A 61 35.76 -5.40 -16.91
N ASP A 62 36.78 -5.76 -17.69
CA ASP A 62 37.98 -6.45 -17.17
C ASP A 62 38.67 -5.63 -16.06
N THR A 63 38.58 -4.30 -16.15
CA THR A 63 39.05 -3.35 -15.15
C THR A 63 38.01 -2.25 -14.95
N MET A 64 37.84 -1.80 -13.71
CA MET A 64 36.95 -0.69 -13.36
C MET A 64 37.65 0.35 -12.50
N ILE A 65 37.39 1.62 -12.80
CA ILE A 65 37.86 2.76 -12.01
C ILE A 65 36.75 3.23 -11.08
N SER A 66 37.00 3.28 -9.78
CA SER A 66 36.04 3.81 -8.80
C SER A 66 36.61 5.02 -8.10
N VAL A 67 35.84 6.12 -8.08
CA VAL A 67 36.17 7.34 -7.34
C VAL A 67 35.19 7.48 -6.18
N SER A 68 35.69 7.39 -4.96
CA SER A 68 34.87 7.55 -3.76
C SER A 68 35.72 7.91 -2.55
N ARG A 69 35.14 8.65 -1.60
CA ARG A 69 35.79 8.98 -0.31
C ARG A 69 37.19 9.61 -0.47
N GLY A 70 37.38 10.45 -1.50
CA GLY A 70 38.67 11.11 -1.76
C GLY A 70 39.75 10.21 -2.38
N HIS A 71 39.41 8.98 -2.78
CA HIS A 71 40.34 8.02 -3.34
C HIS A 71 39.92 7.56 -4.74
N ILE A 72 40.91 7.16 -5.53
CA ILE A 72 40.77 6.51 -6.84
C ILE A 72 41.22 5.07 -6.70
N TYR A 73 40.36 4.13 -7.06
CA TYR A 73 40.65 2.70 -7.05
C TYR A 73 40.59 2.16 -8.48
N ILE A 74 41.55 1.33 -8.85
CA ILE A 74 41.55 0.60 -10.12
C ILE A 74 41.59 -0.87 -9.76
N ASN A 75 40.51 -1.59 -10.05
CA ASN A 75 40.40 -3.00 -9.70
C ASN A 75 40.09 -3.81 -10.95
N SER A 76 40.72 -4.98 -11.05
CA SER A 76 40.32 -6.01 -12.01
C SER A 76 38.95 -6.58 -11.66
N ASN A 77 38.28 -7.16 -12.65
CA ASN A 77 37.01 -7.87 -12.45
C ASN A 77 37.10 -8.93 -11.34
N ARG A 78 38.22 -9.66 -11.30
CA ARG A 78 38.48 -10.70 -10.30
C ARG A 78 38.60 -10.15 -8.89
N GLU A 79 39.31 -9.04 -8.70
CA GLU A 79 39.44 -8.38 -7.38
C GLU A 79 38.08 -7.85 -6.89
N ILE A 80 37.23 -7.38 -7.80
CA ILE A 80 35.88 -6.95 -7.46
C ILE A 80 35.02 -8.15 -7.02
N TYR A 81 35.05 -9.25 -7.77
CA TYR A 81 34.39 -10.50 -7.38
C TYR A 81 34.84 -10.96 -5.99
N ASP A 82 36.15 -11.11 -5.76
CA ASP A 82 36.68 -11.62 -4.50
C ASP A 82 36.30 -10.71 -3.31
N ARG A 83 36.32 -9.39 -3.52
CA ARG A 83 35.88 -8.41 -2.51
C ARG A 83 34.39 -8.56 -2.19
N PHE A 84 33.51 -8.61 -3.19
CA PHE A 84 32.06 -8.71 -2.96
C PHE A 84 31.64 -10.08 -2.44
N ASN A 85 32.29 -11.16 -2.89
CA ASN A 85 32.06 -12.51 -2.38
C ASN A 85 32.38 -12.62 -0.89
N ASN A 86 33.40 -11.91 -0.41
CA ASN A 86 33.66 -11.82 1.03
C ASN A 86 32.71 -10.86 1.75
N TYR A 87 32.39 -9.72 1.13
CA TYR A 87 31.51 -8.71 1.70
C TYR A 87 30.08 -9.24 1.94
N PHE A 88 29.49 -9.93 0.95
CA PHE A 88 28.14 -10.49 1.03
C PHE A 88 27.95 -11.58 2.09
N LYS A 89 29.03 -12.15 2.64
CA LYS A 89 28.95 -13.07 3.78
C LYS A 89 28.65 -12.38 5.10
N ASN A 90 28.89 -11.07 5.19
CA ASN A 90 28.86 -10.31 6.44
C ASN A 90 27.83 -9.17 6.43
N ILE A 91 27.02 -9.09 5.38
CA ILE A 91 26.00 -8.08 5.23
C ILE A 91 24.73 -8.70 4.67
N GLU A 92 23.59 -8.17 5.08
CA GLU A 92 22.31 -8.48 4.50
C GLU A 92 21.62 -7.20 4.06
N TYR A 93 21.15 -7.21 2.83
CA TYR A 93 20.43 -6.10 2.24
C TYR A 93 18.96 -6.19 2.60
N ILE A 94 18.48 -5.12 3.24
CA ILE A 94 17.05 -4.90 3.50
C ILE A 94 16.45 -4.15 2.31
N LYS A 95 17.19 -3.18 1.76
CA LYS A 95 16.76 -2.32 0.65
C LYS A 95 17.93 -1.92 -0.24
N TRP A 96 17.73 -1.92 -1.55
CA TRP A 96 18.67 -1.40 -2.56
C TRP A 96 17.88 -0.85 -3.74
N ASP A 97 17.21 0.28 -3.55
CA ASP A 97 16.20 0.74 -4.50
C ASP A 97 16.55 2.10 -5.09
N ASP A 98 16.27 2.27 -6.38
CA ASP A 98 16.31 3.57 -7.05
C ASP A 98 15.20 4.48 -6.48
N LEU A 99 15.58 5.72 -6.18
CA LEU A 99 14.68 6.73 -5.64
C LEU A 99 14.02 7.58 -6.73
N GLU A 100 14.66 7.62 -7.89
CA GLU A 100 14.25 8.30 -9.11
C GLU A 100 14.73 7.45 -10.29
N ASP A 101 14.07 7.56 -11.45
CA ASP A 101 14.56 6.87 -12.66
C ASP A 101 16.00 7.32 -12.96
N PRO A 102 16.93 6.39 -13.26
CA PRO A 102 18.30 6.77 -13.56
C PRO A 102 18.35 7.73 -14.75
N ILE A 103 19.19 8.77 -14.64
CA ILE A 103 19.46 9.64 -15.80
C ILE A 103 20.41 8.88 -16.72
N ILE A 104 19.99 8.64 -17.96
CA ILE A 104 20.77 7.87 -18.94
C ILE A 104 21.15 8.77 -20.11
N ASN A 105 22.45 8.96 -20.30
CA ASN A 105 23.03 9.67 -21.44
C ASN A 105 23.85 8.68 -22.27
N ILE A 106 23.55 8.55 -23.57
CA ILE A 106 24.32 7.68 -24.48
C ILE A 106 25.04 8.55 -25.50
N SER A 107 26.30 8.23 -25.79
CA SER A 107 27.13 8.94 -26.77
C SER A 107 26.53 8.87 -28.17
N ASP A 108 26.86 9.86 -29.02
CA ASP A 108 26.35 9.97 -30.39
C ASP A 108 26.69 8.77 -31.28
N ASP A 109 27.75 8.02 -30.92
CA ASP A 109 28.18 6.81 -31.62
C ASP A 109 27.73 5.50 -30.95
N GLY A 110 26.92 5.58 -29.89
CA GLY A 110 26.38 4.42 -29.16
C GLY A 110 27.42 3.59 -28.41
N SER A 111 28.67 4.06 -28.28
CA SER A 111 29.77 3.27 -27.71
C SER A 111 29.96 3.44 -26.19
N TYR A 112 29.49 4.56 -25.63
CA TYR A 112 29.55 4.89 -24.21
C TYR A 112 28.20 5.35 -23.69
N ALA A 113 27.94 5.07 -22.41
CA ALA A 113 26.79 5.61 -21.71
C ALA A 113 27.16 6.05 -20.29
N GLU A 114 26.54 7.12 -19.81
CA GLU A 114 26.56 7.53 -18.41
C GLU A 114 25.18 7.23 -17.81
N MET A 115 25.16 6.57 -16.66
CA MET A 115 23.98 6.44 -15.84
C MET A 115 24.22 7.14 -14.51
N ILE A 116 23.28 8.00 -14.09
CA ILE A 116 23.33 8.69 -12.80
C ILE A 116 22.21 8.16 -11.93
N PHE A 117 22.57 7.73 -10.73
CA PHE A 117 21.68 7.03 -9.80
C PHE A 117 21.54 7.82 -8.51
N LYS A 118 20.36 7.70 -7.90
CA LYS A 118 20.11 8.06 -6.51
C LYS A 118 19.41 6.87 -5.86
N LYS A 119 20.07 6.23 -4.88
CA LYS A 119 19.55 5.02 -4.24
C LYS A 119 19.51 5.12 -2.73
N ILE A 120 18.49 4.52 -2.14
CA ILE A 120 18.45 4.21 -0.72
C ILE A 120 18.99 2.79 -0.52
N VAL A 121 19.96 2.66 0.37
CA VAL A 121 20.54 1.37 0.73
C VAL A 121 20.38 1.16 2.22
N GLN A 122 19.64 0.13 2.60
CA GLN A 122 19.46 -0.28 4.00
C GLN A 122 20.02 -1.68 4.17
N THR A 123 20.81 -1.87 5.21
CA THR A 123 21.48 -3.15 5.46
C THR A 123 21.48 -3.48 6.94
N ARG A 124 21.64 -4.77 7.27
CA ARG A 124 22.11 -5.20 8.58
C ARG A 124 23.48 -5.85 8.44
N HIS A 125 24.38 -5.56 9.36
CA HIS A 125 25.75 -6.09 9.39
C HIS A 125 26.13 -6.43 10.82
N LYS A 126 27.08 -7.34 11.02
CA LYS A 126 27.59 -7.66 12.36
C LYS A 126 28.65 -6.63 12.76
N ASN A 127 28.51 -6.06 13.96
CA ASN A 127 29.54 -5.23 14.57
C ASN A 127 30.71 -6.09 15.11
N GLU A 128 31.75 -5.44 15.63
CA GLU A 128 32.97 -6.12 16.10
C GLU A 128 32.72 -7.15 17.23
N ILE A 129 31.60 -7.02 17.94
CA ILE A 129 31.21 -7.89 19.06
C ILE A 129 30.19 -8.97 18.59
N GLY A 130 29.82 -8.96 17.31
CA GLY A 130 28.94 -9.94 16.67
C GLY A 130 27.45 -9.60 16.71
N ASN A 131 27.06 -8.44 17.23
CA ASN A 131 25.67 -7.98 17.24
C ASN A 131 25.28 -7.42 15.87
N TRP A 132 24.03 -7.65 15.47
CA TRP A 132 23.49 -7.06 14.24
C TRP A 132 23.20 -5.57 14.44
N GLU A 133 23.81 -4.74 13.60
CA GLU A 133 23.55 -3.32 13.50
C GLU A 133 22.92 -2.99 12.15
N LYS A 134 21.91 -2.13 12.17
CA LYS A 134 21.26 -1.64 10.97
C LYS A 134 21.91 -0.34 10.51
N SER A 135 22.04 -0.17 9.20
CA SER A 135 22.52 1.08 8.60
C SER A 135 21.61 1.50 7.45
N SER A 136 21.46 2.80 7.29
CA SER A 136 20.69 3.43 6.22
C SER A 136 21.58 4.47 5.55
N THR A 137 21.72 4.41 4.23
CA THR A 137 22.61 5.30 3.49
C THR A 137 21.97 5.72 2.18
N LEU A 138 21.95 7.03 1.96
CA LEU A 138 21.60 7.60 0.67
C LEU A 138 22.86 7.63 -0.20
N PHE A 139 22.85 6.92 -1.32
CA PHE A 139 23.91 6.95 -2.31
C PHE A 139 23.49 7.78 -3.51
N SER A 140 24.44 8.54 -4.07
CA SER A 140 24.29 9.13 -5.39
C SER A 140 25.59 8.93 -6.16
N TRP A 141 25.51 8.39 -7.37
CA TRP A 141 26.70 8.13 -8.16
C TRP A 141 26.42 8.25 -9.66
N SER A 142 27.47 8.54 -10.42
CA SER A 142 27.50 8.30 -11.86
C SER A 142 28.28 7.03 -12.15
N ALA A 143 27.82 6.23 -13.11
CA ALA A 143 28.54 5.08 -13.64
C ALA A 143 28.68 5.22 -15.16
N TYR A 144 29.90 5.09 -15.65
CA TYR A 144 30.18 5.05 -17.07
C TYR A 144 30.22 3.60 -17.54
N HIS A 145 29.56 3.38 -18.67
CA HIS A 145 29.44 2.11 -19.33
C HIS A 145 30.09 2.20 -20.70
N LYS A 146 30.70 1.10 -21.13
CA LYS A 146 31.25 0.92 -22.47
C LYS A 146 30.63 -0.31 -23.10
N LYS A 147 30.27 -0.22 -24.38
CA LYS A 147 29.78 -1.36 -25.15
C LYS A 147 30.97 -2.22 -25.60
N LEU A 148 31.14 -3.38 -24.99
CA LEU A 148 32.21 -4.35 -25.26
C LEU A 148 31.60 -5.63 -25.82
N ASN A 149 32.00 -6.02 -27.03
CA ASN A 149 31.48 -7.22 -27.72
C ASN A 149 29.94 -7.26 -27.76
N GLY A 150 29.30 -6.10 -28.01
CA GLY A 150 27.84 -5.96 -28.07
C GLY A 150 27.12 -5.90 -26.71
N LYS A 151 27.84 -5.96 -25.58
CA LYS A 151 27.26 -5.90 -24.23
C LYS A 151 27.70 -4.65 -23.49
N TRP A 152 26.80 -4.02 -22.74
CA TRP A 152 27.15 -2.92 -21.85
C TRP A 152 27.91 -3.44 -20.62
N LYS A 153 29.02 -2.77 -20.30
CA LYS A 153 29.88 -3.10 -19.16
C LYS A 153 30.21 -1.84 -18.38
N ILE A 154 30.14 -1.91 -17.06
CA ILE A 154 30.58 -0.80 -16.19
C ILE A 154 32.11 -0.68 -16.28
N VAL A 155 32.61 0.50 -16.64
CA VAL A 155 34.04 0.79 -16.73
C VAL A 155 34.51 1.77 -15.65
N SER A 156 33.62 2.62 -15.14
CA SER A 156 33.94 3.45 -13.98
C SER A 156 32.72 3.91 -13.21
N ASN A 157 32.91 4.32 -11.96
CA ASN A 157 31.91 5.04 -11.20
C ASN A 157 32.52 6.14 -10.32
N THR A 158 31.69 7.14 -10.00
CA THR A 158 31.99 8.20 -9.05
C THR A 158 30.83 8.35 -8.10
N SER A 159 31.05 8.09 -6.81
CA SER A 159 29.97 8.03 -5.82
C SER A 159 30.17 8.99 -4.65
N THR A 160 29.08 9.61 -4.23
CA THR A 160 28.92 10.24 -2.92
C THR A 160 27.89 9.46 -2.09
N ARG A 161 27.93 9.67 -0.78
CA ARG A 161 26.98 9.05 0.14
C ARG A 161 26.73 9.95 1.34
N GLU A 162 25.56 9.76 1.93
CA GLU A 162 25.22 10.33 3.21
C GLU A 162 24.66 9.24 4.11
N SER A 163 25.30 9.05 5.26
CA SER A 163 24.75 8.20 6.31
C SER A 163 23.51 8.90 6.87
N LEU A 164 22.39 8.22 6.80
CA LEU A 164 21.23 8.59 7.60
C LEU A 164 21.45 7.96 8.98
N GLU A 165 20.85 8.51 10.03
CA GLU A 165 20.52 7.67 11.18
C GLU A 165 19.71 6.45 10.67
N PHE A 166 19.45 5.45 11.50
CA PHE A 166 18.45 4.45 11.14
C PHE A 166 17.06 4.87 11.67
N PRO A 167 16.46 6.02 11.30
CA PRO A 167 15.13 6.33 11.77
C PRO A 167 14.12 5.58 10.90
N THR A 168 12.95 5.36 11.47
CA THR A 168 11.76 5.15 10.66
C THR A 168 11.50 6.43 9.87
N TYR A 169 10.79 6.35 8.74
CA TYR A 169 10.39 7.55 8.01
C TYR A 169 9.59 8.53 8.90
N ASP A 170 8.98 8.06 10.00
CA ASP A 170 8.16 8.84 10.93
C ASP A 170 8.90 9.99 11.59
N GLU A 171 10.18 9.84 11.93
CA GLU A 171 10.92 10.90 12.58
C GLU A 171 11.17 12.06 11.61
N PHE A 172 11.65 11.74 10.40
CA PHE A 172 11.81 12.72 9.34
C PHE A 172 10.47 13.34 8.96
N TYR A 173 9.41 12.54 8.84
CA TYR A 173 8.07 13.03 8.58
C TYR A 173 7.59 13.99 9.68
N SER A 174 7.79 13.65 10.95
CA SER A 174 7.41 14.48 12.10
C SER A 174 8.17 15.81 12.13
N LYS A 175 9.49 15.78 11.88
CA LYS A 175 10.30 17.00 11.74
C LYS A 175 9.83 17.85 10.55
N GLY A 176 9.57 17.21 9.40
CA GLY A 176 9.01 17.87 8.22
C GLY A 176 7.68 18.57 8.52
N MET A 177 6.77 17.88 9.21
CA MET A 177 5.48 18.43 9.63
C MET A 177 5.62 19.60 10.62
N MET A 178 6.53 19.51 11.59
CA MET A 178 6.82 20.61 12.51
C MET A 178 7.37 21.83 11.78
N SER A 179 8.34 21.65 10.88
CA SER A 179 8.90 22.73 10.06
C SER A 179 7.86 23.35 9.14
N PHE A 180 7.01 22.52 8.52
CA PHE A 180 5.90 22.97 7.67
C PHE A 180 4.92 23.86 8.45
N ARG A 181 4.48 23.42 9.64
CA ARG A 181 3.57 24.18 10.53
C ARG A 181 4.17 25.50 10.99
N ASN A 182 5.49 25.57 11.11
CA ASN A 182 6.23 26.77 11.49
C ASN A 182 6.65 27.64 10.29
N ASN A 183 6.10 27.38 9.09
CA ASN A 183 6.43 28.08 7.83
C ASN A 183 7.92 28.02 7.44
N LYS A 184 8.68 27.04 7.94
CA LYS A 184 10.07 26.79 7.55
C LYS A 184 10.11 25.86 6.34
N PHE A 185 9.75 26.39 5.17
CA PHE A 185 9.47 25.53 4.00
C PHE A 185 10.71 24.82 3.46
N ASP A 186 11.89 25.45 3.43
CA ASP A 186 13.15 24.81 3.02
C ASP A 186 13.48 23.60 3.91
N GLU A 187 13.37 23.78 5.23
CA GLU A 187 13.62 22.72 6.21
C GLU A 187 12.56 21.60 6.11
N SER A 188 11.29 21.97 5.87
CA SER A 188 10.24 20.99 5.64
C SER A 188 10.51 20.14 4.39
N LEU A 189 10.99 20.76 3.31
CA LEU A 189 11.35 20.07 2.09
C LEU A 189 12.49 19.08 2.32
N TYR A 190 13.54 19.52 3.03
CA TYR A 190 14.66 18.66 3.40
C TYR A 190 14.19 17.39 4.12
N TYR A 191 13.37 17.54 5.16
CA TYR A 191 12.91 16.41 5.93
C TYR A 191 11.92 15.51 5.19
N PHE A 192 10.96 16.08 4.44
CA PHE A 192 10.06 15.26 3.63
C PHE A 192 10.79 14.53 2.51
N GLU A 193 11.82 15.12 1.92
CA GLU A 193 12.65 14.42 0.93
C GLU A 193 13.36 13.20 1.54
N ARG A 194 13.86 13.29 2.78
CA ARG A 194 14.44 12.14 3.49
C ARG A 194 13.42 11.09 3.87
N ALA A 195 12.24 11.50 4.35
CA ALA A 195 11.15 10.58 4.61
C ALA A 195 10.74 9.85 3.32
N TYR A 196 10.65 10.57 2.20
CA TYR A 196 10.38 10.04 0.86
C TYR A 196 11.43 9.02 0.43
N TYR A 197 12.71 9.24 0.73
CA TYR A 197 13.74 8.26 0.39
C TYR A 197 13.66 6.96 1.19
N ILE A 198 13.14 7.02 2.40
CA ILE A 198 12.96 5.81 3.22
C ILE A 198 11.68 5.08 2.81
N ALA A 199 10.58 5.82 2.61
CA ALA A 199 9.27 5.29 2.25
C ALA A 199 8.70 5.97 0.99
N PRO A 200 9.23 5.66 -0.21
CA PRO A 200 8.91 6.36 -1.45
C PRO A 200 7.49 6.12 -1.97
N ASP A 201 6.81 5.11 -1.42
CA ASP A 201 5.44 4.75 -1.79
C ASP A 201 4.42 5.12 -0.70
N ASN A 202 4.87 5.69 0.42
CA ASN A 202 3.97 6.21 1.45
C ASN A 202 3.31 7.50 0.95
N VAL A 203 2.00 7.47 0.72
CA VAL A 203 1.27 8.59 0.13
C VAL A 203 1.22 9.84 0.99
N THR A 204 1.22 9.67 2.31
CA THR A 204 1.19 10.78 3.25
C THR A 204 2.50 11.58 3.15
N ILE A 205 3.62 10.87 3.00
CA ILE A 205 4.92 11.46 2.73
C ILE A 205 4.94 12.09 1.34
N LEU A 206 4.54 11.36 0.29
CA LEU A 206 4.51 11.88 -1.08
C LEU A 206 3.69 13.17 -1.19
N TYR A 207 2.51 13.23 -0.57
CA TYR A 207 1.63 14.40 -0.64
C TYR A 207 2.22 15.61 0.09
N ASN A 208 2.76 15.41 1.29
CA ASN A 208 3.41 16.50 2.02
C ASN A 208 4.74 16.93 1.38
N PHE A 209 5.45 16.00 0.75
CA PHE A 209 6.62 16.30 -0.08
C PHE A 209 6.23 17.14 -1.30
N ALA A 210 5.16 16.80 -2.02
CA ALA A 210 4.64 17.61 -3.13
C ALA A 210 4.23 19.03 -2.69
N LYS A 211 3.61 19.15 -1.52
CA LYS A 211 3.28 20.46 -0.91
C LYS A 211 4.55 21.27 -0.63
N ALA A 212 5.54 20.67 0.02
CA ALA A 212 6.81 21.33 0.31
C ALA A 212 7.57 21.69 -0.97
N LEU A 213 7.60 20.83 -1.99
CA LEU A 213 8.20 21.12 -3.30
C LEU A 213 7.52 22.35 -3.93
N THR A 214 6.20 22.43 -3.89
CA THR A 214 5.45 23.56 -4.45
C THR A 214 5.76 24.87 -3.72
N LEU A 215 5.83 24.85 -2.39
CA LEU A 215 6.15 26.03 -1.59
C LEU A 215 7.59 26.53 -1.76
N ASN A 216 8.50 25.64 -2.18
CA ASN A 216 9.89 25.96 -2.51
C ASN A 216 10.13 26.11 -4.02
N ASN A 217 9.07 26.30 -4.81
CA ASN A 217 9.13 26.54 -6.26
C ASN A 217 9.74 25.42 -7.11
N HIS A 218 9.84 24.19 -6.58
CA HIS A 218 10.26 23.00 -7.32
C HIS A 218 9.08 22.38 -8.08
N TYR A 219 8.47 23.15 -8.98
CA TYR A 219 7.17 22.82 -9.55
C TYR A 219 7.16 21.57 -10.45
N GLU A 220 8.20 21.34 -11.26
CA GLU A 220 8.26 20.16 -12.13
C GLU A 220 8.29 18.87 -11.32
N LYS A 221 9.11 18.83 -10.25
CA LYS A 221 9.19 17.70 -9.33
C LYS A 221 7.89 17.56 -8.53
N ALA A 222 7.27 18.67 -8.11
CA ALA A 222 5.97 18.63 -7.44
C ALA A 222 4.90 17.98 -8.34
N ILE A 223 4.80 18.38 -9.62
CA ILE A 223 3.87 17.78 -10.58
C ILE A 223 4.16 16.30 -10.78
N SER A 224 5.43 15.90 -10.92
CA SER A 224 5.79 14.48 -11.05
C SER A 224 5.34 13.65 -9.84
N VAL A 225 5.57 14.15 -8.61
CA VAL A 225 5.11 13.50 -7.38
C VAL A 225 3.57 13.44 -7.31
N LEU A 226 2.88 14.51 -7.68
CA LEU A 226 1.41 14.55 -7.74
C LEU A 226 0.84 13.62 -8.82
N GLN A 227 1.54 13.44 -9.94
CA GLN A 227 1.16 12.49 -10.99
C GLN A 227 1.26 11.06 -10.46
N ARG A 228 2.30 10.71 -9.71
CA ARG A 228 2.39 9.40 -9.04
C ARG A 228 1.21 9.17 -8.10
N LEU A 229 0.87 10.16 -7.29
CA LEU A 229 -0.31 10.12 -6.41
C LEU A 229 -1.61 9.97 -7.21
N ALA A 230 -1.73 10.65 -8.36
CA ALA A 230 -2.89 10.52 -9.23
C ALA A 230 -2.97 9.14 -9.91
N GLU A 231 -1.85 8.50 -10.26
CA GLU A 231 -1.86 7.15 -10.83
C GLU A 231 -2.42 6.10 -9.87
N ILE A 232 -2.16 6.25 -8.58
CA ILE A 232 -2.69 5.37 -7.52
C ILE A 232 -4.01 5.90 -6.91
N ARG A 233 -4.68 6.84 -7.59
CA ARG A 233 -5.98 7.40 -7.17
C ARG A 233 -5.94 8.00 -5.75
N PHE A 234 -4.80 8.56 -5.34
CA PHE A 234 -4.63 9.09 -3.99
C PHE A 234 -5.65 10.18 -3.67
N ILE A 235 -6.21 10.04 -2.48
CA ILE A 235 -7.41 10.71 -2.09
C ILE A 235 -7.23 12.17 -1.70
N GLY A 236 -6.03 12.55 -1.26
CA GLY A 236 -5.72 13.94 -0.92
C GLY A 236 -5.78 14.88 -2.13
N LEU A 237 -5.78 14.36 -3.37
CA LEU A 237 -5.84 15.16 -4.59
C LEU A 237 -7.25 15.64 -4.96
N ASN A 238 -8.28 15.30 -4.19
CA ASN A 238 -9.64 15.62 -4.62
C ASN A 238 -9.97 17.11 -4.60
N ASN A 239 -9.36 17.89 -3.73
CA ASN A 239 -9.50 19.34 -3.73
C ASN A 239 -8.38 20.03 -4.51
N PHE A 240 -7.60 19.30 -5.31
CA PHE A 240 -6.41 19.82 -6.01
C PHE A 240 -6.67 21.09 -6.82
N GLU A 241 -7.80 21.19 -7.52
CA GLU A 241 -8.15 22.35 -8.34
C GLU A 241 -8.46 23.60 -7.50
N THR A 242 -9.03 23.41 -6.31
CA THR A 242 -9.43 24.46 -5.38
C THR A 242 -8.37 24.78 -4.33
N ASP A 243 -7.36 23.92 -4.16
CA ASP A 243 -6.29 24.09 -3.19
C ASP A 243 -5.41 25.28 -3.61
N THR A 244 -5.35 26.30 -2.75
CA THR A 244 -4.60 27.51 -3.01
C THR A 244 -3.10 27.27 -3.07
N LEU A 245 -2.59 26.22 -2.40
CA LEU A 245 -1.19 25.85 -2.38
C LEU A 245 -0.68 25.49 -3.79
N PHE A 246 -1.52 24.86 -4.61
CA PHE A 246 -1.15 24.38 -5.95
C PHE A 246 -1.48 25.36 -7.08
N GLN A 247 -1.95 26.58 -6.79
CA GLN A 247 -2.33 27.56 -7.83
C GLN A 247 -1.17 27.89 -8.78
N ASN A 248 0.05 27.99 -8.26
CA ASN A 248 1.25 28.26 -9.05
C ASN A 248 1.59 27.13 -10.04
N LEU A 249 1.06 25.92 -9.83
CA LEU A 249 1.26 24.81 -10.76
C LEU A 249 0.47 24.97 -12.06
N LYS A 250 -0.59 25.80 -12.10
CA LYS A 250 -1.44 25.99 -13.29
C LYS A 250 -0.70 26.41 -14.56
N GLN A 251 0.43 27.09 -14.40
CA GLN A 251 1.25 27.61 -15.51
C GLN A 251 2.32 26.61 -15.97
N GLN A 252 2.45 25.48 -15.28
CA GLN A 252 3.56 24.55 -15.48
C GLN A 252 3.22 23.50 -16.52
N LYS A 253 4.27 22.98 -17.15
CA LYS A 253 4.14 21.84 -18.05
C LYS A 253 3.55 20.65 -17.29
N ASN A 254 2.71 19.87 -17.97
CA ASN A 254 2.01 18.69 -17.43
C ASN A 254 0.93 18.94 -16.36
N TYR A 255 0.66 20.20 -15.96
CA TYR A 255 -0.44 20.49 -15.04
C TYR A 255 -1.80 19.98 -15.55
N TYR A 256 -2.11 20.26 -16.82
CA TYR A 256 -3.37 19.81 -17.42
C TYR A 256 -3.48 18.29 -17.50
N ALA A 257 -2.37 17.59 -17.78
CA ALA A 257 -2.36 16.13 -17.78
C ALA A 257 -2.63 15.56 -16.37
N LEU A 258 -1.99 16.14 -15.34
CA LEU A 258 -2.29 15.81 -13.95
C LEU A 258 -3.76 16.07 -13.60
N LEU A 259 -4.30 17.24 -13.97
CA LEU A 259 -5.69 17.61 -13.69
C LEU A 259 -6.68 16.65 -14.37
N GLU A 260 -6.45 16.30 -15.63
CA GLU A 260 -7.30 15.35 -16.36
C GLU A 260 -7.27 13.96 -15.72
N LYS A 261 -6.09 13.48 -15.28
CA LYS A 261 -6.00 12.22 -14.52
C LYS A 261 -6.79 12.28 -13.20
N ILE A 262 -6.68 13.38 -12.45
CA ILE A 262 -7.44 13.56 -11.21
C ILE A 262 -8.95 13.57 -11.49
N LYS A 263 -9.40 14.24 -12.56
CA LYS A 263 -10.81 14.24 -12.97
C LYS A 263 -11.29 12.85 -13.40
N GLU A 264 -10.44 12.09 -14.10
CA GLU A 264 -10.73 10.71 -14.49
C GLU A 264 -10.97 9.82 -13.26
N ASN A 265 -10.11 9.94 -12.24
CA ASN A 265 -10.24 9.16 -11.00
C ASN A 265 -11.53 9.46 -10.22
N LYS A 266 -12.13 10.64 -10.44
CA LYS A 266 -13.40 11.08 -9.84
C LYS A 266 -14.64 10.63 -10.62
N LYS A 267 -14.48 10.00 -11.79
CA LYS A 267 -15.64 9.51 -12.55
C LYS A 267 -16.38 8.45 -11.73
N THR A 268 -17.71 8.54 -11.73
CA THR A 268 -18.56 7.55 -11.10
C THR A 268 -18.57 6.27 -11.92
N VAL A 269 -18.34 5.14 -11.27
CA VAL A 269 -18.60 3.80 -11.81
C VAL A 269 -19.77 3.26 -11.03
N SER A 270 -20.95 3.20 -11.63
CA SER A 270 -22.17 2.73 -10.98
C SER A 270 -22.63 1.42 -11.58
N ARG A 271 -22.53 0.35 -10.79
CA ARG A 271 -22.94 -1.01 -11.17
C ARG A 271 -23.82 -1.67 -10.12
N SER A 272 -23.97 -1.02 -8.98
CA SER A 272 -24.68 -1.56 -7.83
C SER A 272 -26.13 -1.11 -7.82
N GLU A 273 -26.99 -1.95 -7.28
CA GLU A 273 -28.38 -1.64 -7.00
C GLU A 273 -28.62 -1.58 -5.49
N ILE A 274 -29.66 -0.86 -5.07
CA ILE A 274 -30.05 -0.84 -3.66
C ILE A 274 -30.58 -2.22 -3.29
N ALA A 275 -29.91 -2.87 -2.33
CA ALA A 275 -30.39 -4.09 -1.71
C ALA A 275 -31.46 -3.76 -0.66
N PHE A 276 -31.13 -2.86 0.27
CA PHE A 276 -32.01 -2.45 1.37
C PHE A 276 -31.80 -0.98 1.74
N SER A 277 -32.87 -0.35 2.24
CA SER A 277 -32.84 0.99 2.83
C SER A 277 -33.37 0.93 4.25
N ILE A 278 -32.63 1.54 5.19
CA ILE A 278 -32.93 1.49 6.62
C ILE A 278 -33.16 2.92 7.10
N THR A 279 -34.35 3.17 7.65
CA THR A 279 -34.79 4.50 8.08
C THR A 279 -34.15 4.95 9.40
N GLU A 280 -33.63 4.01 10.19
CA GLU A 280 -32.92 4.28 11.45
C GLU A 280 -31.50 4.80 11.15
N LYS A 281 -31.35 6.12 11.09
CA LYS A 281 -30.14 6.79 10.57
C LYS A 281 -28.93 6.77 11.51
N ASP A 282 -29.19 6.63 12.81
CA ASP A 282 -28.17 6.68 13.87
C ASP A 282 -27.59 5.31 14.22
N LEU A 283 -27.76 4.28 13.37
CA LEU A 283 -27.17 2.96 13.65
C LEU A 283 -25.64 2.98 13.62
N ILE A 284 -25.07 3.73 12.66
CA ILE A 284 -23.63 3.76 12.36
C ILE A 284 -23.07 2.32 12.22
N PRO A 285 -23.52 1.56 11.21
CA PRO A 285 -23.12 0.17 11.02
C PRO A 285 -21.70 0.09 10.50
N GLU A 286 -20.92 -0.89 10.94
CA GLU A 286 -19.57 -1.12 10.43
C GLU A 286 -19.44 -2.54 9.83
N GLY A 287 -19.92 -3.55 10.55
CA GLY A 287 -19.94 -4.94 10.08
C GLY A 287 -21.29 -5.37 9.50
N ILE A 288 -21.22 -6.29 8.55
CA ILE A 288 -22.34 -6.97 7.91
C ILE A 288 -22.01 -8.46 7.83
N ALA A 289 -22.97 -9.33 8.11
CA ALA A 289 -22.85 -10.77 7.90
C ALA A 289 -24.03 -11.27 7.05
N PHE A 290 -23.83 -12.34 6.29
CA PHE A 290 -24.88 -12.94 5.47
C PHE A 290 -25.06 -14.42 5.81
N ASP A 291 -26.31 -14.84 6.06
CA ASP A 291 -26.67 -16.26 6.14
C ASP A 291 -27.31 -16.71 4.83
N SER A 292 -26.58 -17.48 4.01
CA SER A 292 -27.05 -17.99 2.73
C SER A 292 -28.14 -19.05 2.84
N ASN A 293 -28.27 -19.72 3.97
CA ASN A 293 -29.31 -20.72 4.18
C ASN A 293 -30.70 -20.06 4.29
N THR A 294 -30.78 -18.89 4.92
CA THR A 294 -32.06 -18.18 5.12
C THR A 294 -32.24 -16.96 4.22
N GLY A 295 -31.14 -16.43 3.67
CA GLY A 295 -31.11 -15.15 2.97
C GLY A 295 -31.22 -13.95 3.91
N THR A 296 -30.76 -14.10 5.16
CA THR A 296 -30.82 -13.06 6.19
C THR A 296 -29.51 -12.31 6.26
N ILE A 297 -29.58 -10.97 6.28
CA ILE A 297 -28.44 -10.11 6.58
C ILE A 297 -28.46 -9.74 8.04
N TYR A 298 -27.31 -9.84 8.70
CA TYR A 298 -27.07 -9.26 10.01
C TYR A 298 -26.25 -7.98 9.84
N LEU A 299 -26.64 -6.93 10.57
CA LEU A 299 -26.00 -5.62 10.45
C LEU A 299 -25.66 -5.08 11.84
N SER A 300 -24.42 -4.64 12.01
CA SER A 300 -23.94 -4.06 13.26
C SER A 300 -24.57 -2.68 13.51
N SER A 301 -24.62 -2.25 14.76
CA SER A 301 -24.90 -0.87 15.13
C SER A 301 -23.94 -0.42 16.21
N ALA A 302 -22.81 0.14 15.77
CA ALA A 302 -21.75 0.61 16.65
C ALA A 302 -22.28 1.63 17.67
N TYR A 303 -23.11 2.57 17.20
CA TYR A 303 -23.61 3.68 18.01
C TYR A 303 -24.71 3.28 19.00
N LYS A 304 -25.67 2.46 18.56
CA LYS A 304 -26.81 2.07 19.42
C LYS A 304 -26.55 0.80 20.20
N ARG A 305 -25.46 0.07 19.89
CA ARG A 305 -25.02 -1.15 20.59
C ARG A 305 -26.07 -2.25 20.47
N LYS A 306 -26.48 -2.54 19.23
CA LYS A 306 -27.52 -3.50 18.86
C LYS A 306 -27.12 -4.21 17.57
N ILE A 307 -27.84 -5.27 17.22
CA ILE A 307 -27.66 -6.00 15.96
C ILE A 307 -29.01 -6.10 15.27
N LEU A 308 -29.05 -5.73 13.99
CA LEU A 308 -30.23 -5.91 13.16
C LEU A 308 -30.16 -7.23 12.40
N SER A 309 -31.34 -7.77 12.10
CA SER A 309 -31.57 -8.79 11.08
C SER A 309 -32.47 -8.21 10.00
N ILE A 310 -32.16 -8.50 8.75
CA ILE A 310 -32.92 -8.11 7.57
C ILE A 310 -33.20 -9.39 6.79
N ASP A 311 -34.46 -9.85 6.79
CA ASP A 311 -34.80 -11.06 6.06
C ASP A 311 -34.80 -10.83 4.54
N LYS A 312 -34.91 -11.91 3.77
CA LYS A 312 -34.96 -11.86 2.30
C LYS A 312 -36.09 -11.01 1.69
N ASN A 313 -37.11 -10.65 2.49
CA ASN A 313 -38.22 -9.79 2.07
C ASN A 313 -38.00 -8.33 2.48
N GLY A 314 -36.88 -8.02 3.13
CA GLY A 314 -36.55 -6.69 3.64
C GLY A 314 -37.21 -6.34 4.97
N ILE A 315 -37.73 -7.32 5.71
CA ILE A 315 -38.27 -7.08 7.05
C ILE A 315 -37.10 -6.91 8.02
N ILE A 316 -36.99 -5.72 8.59
CA ILE A 316 -35.93 -5.34 9.54
C ILE A 316 -36.42 -5.56 10.97
N LYS A 317 -35.63 -6.25 11.78
CA LYS A 317 -35.87 -6.47 13.22
C LYS A 317 -34.57 -6.41 14.01
N ASP A 318 -34.68 -6.13 15.31
CA ASP A 318 -33.57 -6.31 16.23
C ASP A 318 -33.32 -7.82 16.43
N PHE A 319 -32.15 -8.30 16.01
CA PHE A 319 -31.64 -9.61 16.41
C PHE A 319 -31.15 -9.54 17.87
N LYS A 320 -30.51 -8.42 18.21
CA LYS A 320 -30.19 -8.02 19.58
C LYS A 320 -30.62 -6.59 19.80
N SER A 321 -31.32 -6.34 20.89
CA SER A 321 -31.77 -5.01 21.28
C SER A 321 -30.61 -4.16 21.78
N GLU A 322 -30.81 -2.84 21.92
CA GLU A 322 -29.79 -1.94 22.47
C GLU A 322 -29.28 -2.46 23.82
N VAL A 323 -27.96 -2.63 23.93
CA VAL A 323 -27.20 -3.07 25.11
C VAL A 323 -27.55 -4.46 25.65
N GLU A 324 -28.34 -5.24 24.90
CA GLU A 324 -28.67 -6.63 25.24
C GLU A 324 -27.39 -7.44 25.43
N ASP A 325 -27.41 -8.40 26.36
CA ASP A 325 -26.26 -9.25 26.70
C ASP A 325 -24.97 -8.51 27.11
N GLY A 326 -25.05 -7.20 27.38
CA GLY A 326 -23.90 -6.37 27.73
C GLY A 326 -23.07 -5.91 26.53
N LEU A 327 -23.66 -5.91 25.32
CA LEU A 327 -23.01 -5.42 24.09
C LEU A 327 -22.43 -4.01 24.27
N TRP A 328 -21.19 -3.82 23.82
CA TRP A 328 -20.58 -2.52 23.60
C TRP A 328 -20.82 -2.09 22.16
N SER A 329 -19.89 -1.36 21.55
CA SER A 329 -20.00 -0.97 20.14
C SER A 329 -19.72 -2.19 19.27
N THR A 330 -20.66 -2.57 18.38
CA THR A 330 -20.53 -3.76 17.52
C THR A 330 -19.86 -3.43 16.18
N TRP A 331 -18.90 -4.25 15.75
CA TRP A 331 -18.05 -4.05 14.57
C TRP A 331 -18.19 -5.22 13.60
N GLY A 332 -17.08 -5.84 13.17
CA GLY A 332 -17.04 -7.03 12.34
C GLY A 332 -17.86 -8.19 12.89
N MET A 333 -18.44 -8.95 11.98
CA MET A 333 -19.31 -10.08 12.26
C MET A 333 -19.32 -11.04 11.09
N GLU A 334 -19.49 -12.33 11.39
CA GLU A 334 -19.47 -13.39 10.39
C GLU A 334 -20.46 -14.48 10.78
N VAL A 335 -21.10 -15.08 9.78
CA VAL A 335 -21.99 -16.22 9.97
C VAL A 335 -21.21 -17.51 9.73
N ASP A 336 -21.14 -18.37 10.75
CA ASP A 336 -20.75 -19.77 10.56
C ASP A 336 -21.99 -20.56 10.15
N GLU A 337 -22.21 -20.67 8.85
CA GLU A 337 -23.36 -21.36 8.28
C GLU A 337 -23.40 -22.85 8.64
N MET A 338 -22.24 -23.51 8.71
CA MET A 338 -22.18 -24.94 8.99
C MET A 338 -22.59 -25.25 10.42
N ARG A 339 -22.24 -24.37 11.37
CA ARG A 339 -22.58 -24.52 12.78
C ARG A 339 -23.79 -23.70 13.22
N ASN A 340 -24.37 -22.92 12.31
CA ASN A 340 -25.54 -22.07 12.57
C ASN A 340 -25.29 -21.04 13.70
N HIS A 341 -24.12 -20.39 13.65
CA HIS A 341 -23.73 -19.37 14.64
C HIS A 341 -23.47 -18.01 14.01
N LEU A 342 -23.79 -16.94 14.75
CA LEU A 342 -23.32 -15.59 14.46
C LEU A 342 -22.19 -15.23 15.41
N TRP A 343 -21.04 -14.83 14.86
CA TRP A 343 -19.92 -14.29 15.61
C TRP A 343 -19.88 -12.78 15.47
N VAL A 344 -19.71 -12.06 16.58
CA VAL A 344 -19.78 -10.60 16.60
C VAL A 344 -18.69 -10.01 17.48
N ILE A 345 -17.94 -9.07 16.93
CA ILE A 345 -17.01 -8.24 17.68
C ILE A 345 -17.76 -7.12 18.38
N SER A 346 -17.46 -6.92 19.66
CA SER A 346 -17.98 -5.81 20.45
C SER A 346 -16.86 -5.17 21.27
N SER A 347 -16.58 -3.90 20.98
CA SER A 347 -15.39 -3.19 21.48
C SER A 347 -15.76 -1.91 22.23
N SER A 348 -14.92 -1.55 23.21
CA SER A 348 -15.09 -0.39 24.07
C SER A 348 -13.83 0.50 24.10
N THR A 349 -13.39 1.04 22.97
CA THR A 349 -12.11 1.76 22.86
C THR A 349 -12.06 3.06 23.69
N SER A 350 -10.88 3.50 24.16
CA SER A 350 -10.77 4.82 24.79
C SER A 350 -10.74 5.96 23.76
N GLN A 351 -10.30 5.67 22.53
CA GLN A 351 -10.18 6.62 21.44
C GLN A 351 -11.50 6.81 20.69
N GLY A 352 -12.37 7.63 21.25
CA GLY A 352 -13.47 8.23 20.47
C GLY A 352 -14.65 7.32 20.17
N MET A 353 -14.99 6.38 21.07
CA MET A 353 -16.18 5.54 20.94
C MET A 353 -17.44 6.28 20.49
N LEU A 354 -18.03 5.77 19.42
CA LEU A 354 -19.33 6.16 18.89
C LEU A 354 -20.35 5.33 19.66
N VAL A 355 -20.82 5.81 20.81
CA VAL A 355 -21.92 5.15 21.52
C VAL A 355 -22.90 6.17 22.08
N LYS A 356 -24.19 5.89 21.90
CA LYS A 356 -25.30 6.67 22.45
C LYS A 356 -25.36 6.59 23.97
N LYS A 357 -25.14 5.39 24.50
CA LYS A 357 -25.12 5.10 25.93
C LYS A 357 -23.68 4.85 26.35
N SER A 358 -23.19 5.66 27.28
CA SER A 358 -21.82 5.57 27.78
C SER A 358 -21.51 4.17 28.32
N ILE A 359 -20.23 3.80 28.19
CA ILE A 359 -19.67 2.59 28.77
C ILE A 359 -18.89 3.02 30.02
N PRO A 360 -18.90 2.23 31.11
CA PRO A 360 -18.10 2.56 32.29
C PRO A 360 -16.61 2.66 31.98
N GLN A 361 -15.91 3.62 32.59
CA GLN A 361 -14.51 3.94 32.24
C GLN A 361 -13.56 2.77 32.48
N GLU A 362 -13.82 1.93 33.47
CA GLU A 362 -13.04 0.72 33.77
C GLU A 362 -13.12 -0.36 32.67
N GLN A 363 -14.07 -0.22 31.74
CA GLN A 363 -14.21 -1.07 30.57
C GLN A 363 -13.56 -0.47 29.33
N TYR A 364 -13.00 0.75 29.38
CA TYR A 364 -12.37 1.36 28.22
C TYR A 364 -11.11 0.59 27.80
N GLY A 365 -10.87 0.54 26.48
CA GLY A 365 -9.75 -0.17 25.88
C GLY A 365 -9.93 -1.68 25.82
N LYS A 366 -11.15 -2.21 25.91
CA LYS A 366 -11.41 -3.66 25.89
C LYS A 366 -12.18 -4.08 24.64
N SER A 367 -12.02 -5.35 24.27
CA SER A 367 -12.75 -5.98 23.16
C SER A 367 -13.25 -7.36 23.57
N LYS A 368 -14.38 -7.76 23.01
CA LYS A 368 -15.04 -9.04 23.25
C LYS A 368 -15.53 -9.63 21.93
N ILE A 369 -15.66 -10.95 21.90
CA ILE A 369 -16.30 -11.67 20.82
C ILE A 369 -17.52 -12.39 21.39
N TYR A 370 -18.66 -12.25 20.75
CA TYR A 370 -19.92 -12.87 21.13
C TYR A 370 -20.27 -13.93 20.10
N LYS A 371 -20.70 -15.10 20.57
CA LYS A 371 -21.19 -16.20 19.74
C LYS A 371 -22.65 -16.44 20.05
N TYR A 372 -23.51 -16.32 19.05
CA TYR A 372 -24.95 -16.51 19.16
C TYR A 372 -25.42 -17.70 18.35
N ASP A 373 -26.46 -18.39 18.82
CA ASP A 373 -27.21 -19.34 18.02
C ASP A 373 -28.16 -18.59 17.08
N LEU A 374 -28.05 -18.82 15.76
CA LEU A 374 -28.83 -18.07 14.76
C LEU A 374 -30.32 -18.38 14.81
N THR A 375 -30.71 -19.60 15.20
CA THR A 375 -32.11 -20.02 15.21
C THR A 375 -32.89 -19.43 16.37
N THR A 376 -32.29 -19.44 17.56
CA THR A 376 -32.92 -19.00 18.81
C THR A 376 -32.58 -17.57 19.19
N GLY A 377 -31.49 -17.02 18.64
CA GLY A 377 -30.93 -15.72 19.06
C GLY A 377 -30.27 -15.76 20.44
N ASN A 378 -30.10 -16.93 21.06
CA ASN A 378 -29.50 -17.05 22.38
C ASN A 378 -27.99 -16.80 22.34
N LEU A 379 -27.50 -16.09 23.35
CA LEU A 379 -26.06 -15.98 23.60
C LEU A 379 -25.51 -17.35 24.02
N LEU A 380 -24.53 -17.86 23.28
CA LEU A 380 -23.85 -19.11 23.60
C LEU A 380 -22.60 -18.86 24.43
N LYS A 381 -21.77 -17.89 24.02
CA LYS A 381 -20.50 -17.60 24.71
C LYS A 381 -20.03 -16.18 24.48
N ILE A 382 -19.32 -15.63 25.47
CA ILE A 382 -18.55 -14.38 25.37
C ILE A 382 -17.09 -14.74 25.56
N TYR A 383 -16.26 -14.39 24.60
CA TYR A 383 -14.81 -14.51 24.68
C TYR A 383 -14.23 -13.16 25.07
N THR A 384 -13.37 -13.17 26.08
CA THR A 384 -12.72 -11.96 26.63
C THR A 384 -11.22 -12.11 26.52
N TYR A 385 -10.54 -11.04 26.14
CA TYR A 385 -9.08 -10.94 26.21
C TYR A 385 -8.71 -9.72 27.07
N ASP A 386 -7.93 -9.94 28.12
CA ASP A 386 -7.46 -8.87 29.03
C ASP A 386 -5.93 -8.97 29.15
N ALA A 387 -5.21 -8.17 28.36
CA ALA A 387 -3.79 -7.94 28.60
C ALA A 387 -3.66 -6.68 29.47
N ALA A 388 -3.31 -6.89 30.74
CA ALA A 388 -3.26 -5.83 31.74
C ALA A 388 -2.47 -4.60 31.25
N GLY A 389 -3.13 -3.44 31.24
CA GLY A 389 -2.52 -2.15 30.90
C GLY A 389 -2.36 -1.88 29.40
N GLN A 390 -2.91 -2.70 28.50
CA GLN A 390 -2.94 -2.43 27.06
C GLN A 390 -4.38 -2.22 26.58
N GLU A 391 -4.56 -1.26 25.67
CA GLU A 391 -5.82 -1.11 24.96
C GLU A 391 -5.90 -2.08 23.78
N HIS A 392 -7.09 -2.63 23.56
CA HIS A 392 -7.40 -3.53 22.47
C HIS A 392 -8.60 -3.04 21.68
N PHE A 393 -8.49 -3.16 20.37
CA PHE A 393 -9.57 -2.98 19.42
C PHE A 393 -9.57 -4.14 18.44
N PHE A 394 -10.37 -5.16 18.75
CA PHE A 394 -10.78 -6.10 17.71
C PHE A 394 -11.68 -5.35 16.74
N ASN A 395 -11.40 -5.53 15.45
CA ASN A 395 -12.03 -4.79 14.38
C ASN A 395 -12.88 -5.73 13.52
N ASP A 396 -12.22 -6.68 12.85
CA ASP A 396 -12.89 -7.62 11.95
C ASP A 396 -12.54 -9.08 12.28
N LEU A 397 -13.36 -10.01 11.78
CA LEU A 397 -13.14 -11.45 11.90
C LEU A 397 -13.55 -12.22 10.65
N THR A 398 -12.95 -13.39 10.44
CA THR A 398 -13.37 -14.35 9.41
C THR A 398 -13.31 -15.76 9.97
N ILE A 399 -14.10 -16.67 9.40
CA ILE A 399 -14.27 -18.04 9.91
C ILE A 399 -13.85 -19.03 8.82
N SER A 400 -12.99 -19.97 9.20
CA SER A 400 -12.60 -21.08 8.33
C SER A 400 -13.66 -22.18 8.29
N LYS A 401 -13.58 -23.06 7.28
CA LYS A 401 -14.41 -24.27 7.16
C LYS A 401 -14.26 -25.18 8.38
N SER A 402 -13.10 -25.19 9.04
CA SER A 402 -12.91 -25.96 10.28
C SER A 402 -13.57 -25.31 11.49
N GLY A 403 -14.12 -24.10 11.39
CA GLY A 403 -14.73 -23.35 12.51
C GLY A 403 -13.75 -22.49 13.29
N ASP A 404 -12.49 -22.43 12.89
CA ASP A 404 -11.54 -21.52 13.50
C ASP A 404 -11.85 -20.08 13.10
N VAL A 405 -11.90 -19.19 14.09
CA VAL A 405 -12.16 -17.76 13.93
C VAL A 405 -10.84 -17.00 13.97
N TYR A 406 -10.54 -16.22 12.94
CA TYR A 406 -9.38 -15.34 12.87
C TYR A 406 -9.84 -13.90 13.09
N ILE A 407 -9.08 -13.12 13.88
CA ILE A 407 -9.49 -11.78 14.32
C ILE A 407 -8.34 -10.80 14.14
N THR A 408 -8.62 -9.61 13.60
CA THR A 408 -7.66 -8.50 13.58
C THR A 408 -7.74 -7.67 14.86
N GLU A 409 -6.58 -7.28 15.39
CA GLU A 409 -6.47 -6.29 16.46
C GLU A 409 -5.71 -5.06 15.93
N SER A 410 -6.44 -3.95 15.79
CA SER A 410 -5.94 -2.80 15.02
C SER A 410 -4.92 -1.96 15.77
N LEU A 411 -4.91 -1.93 17.11
CA LEU A 411 -4.05 -0.99 17.84
C LEU A 411 -2.62 -1.52 18.03
N THR A 412 -2.44 -2.83 18.11
CA THR A 412 -1.16 -3.48 18.39
C THR A 412 -0.70 -4.42 17.28
N SER A 413 -1.38 -4.41 16.14
CA SER A 413 -1.02 -5.13 14.91
C SER A 413 -0.84 -6.63 15.12
N LYS A 414 -1.82 -7.23 15.81
CA LYS A 414 -1.87 -8.66 16.10
C LYS A 414 -3.01 -9.34 15.39
N ILE A 415 -2.81 -10.61 15.05
CA ILE A 415 -3.85 -11.53 14.63
C ILE A 415 -4.09 -12.51 15.77
N TYR A 416 -5.34 -12.63 16.18
CA TYR A 416 -5.79 -13.62 17.15
C TYR A 416 -6.57 -14.74 16.46
N LYS A 417 -6.66 -15.88 17.13
CA LYS A 417 -7.41 -17.05 16.69
C LYS A 417 -8.25 -17.59 17.84
N ILE A 418 -9.48 -17.99 17.57
CA ILE A 418 -10.26 -18.91 18.42
C ILE A 418 -10.35 -20.22 17.65
N SER A 419 -9.69 -21.27 18.13
CA SER A 419 -9.82 -22.59 17.51
C SER A 419 -11.06 -23.34 18.01
N ASP A 420 -11.66 -24.16 17.15
CA ASP A 420 -12.82 -25.00 17.53
C ASP A 420 -12.45 -25.98 18.67
N GLU A 421 -11.18 -26.41 18.74
CA GLU A 421 -10.70 -27.34 19.77
C GLU A 421 -10.52 -26.71 21.16
N LYS A 422 -9.87 -25.53 21.22
CA LYS A 422 -9.57 -24.88 22.52
C LYS A 422 -10.67 -23.94 22.97
N ASP A 423 -11.43 -23.37 22.03
CA ASP A 423 -12.54 -22.48 22.32
C ASP A 423 -12.16 -21.28 23.21
N GLU A 424 -10.95 -20.74 23.01
CA GLU A 424 -10.36 -19.60 23.72
C GLU A 424 -9.62 -18.69 22.73
N ILE A 425 -9.47 -17.40 23.07
CA ILE A 425 -8.71 -16.44 22.26
C ILE A 425 -7.21 -16.65 22.48
N GLU A 426 -6.49 -16.93 21.39
CA GLU A 426 -5.04 -17.09 21.40
C GLU A 426 -4.38 -16.14 20.40
N LEU A 427 -3.18 -15.65 20.74
CA LEU A 427 -2.35 -14.92 19.78
C LEU A 427 -1.87 -15.89 18.70
N LEU A 428 -2.23 -15.61 17.45
CA LEU A 428 -1.72 -16.36 16.30
C LEU A 428 -0.43 -15.74 15.78
N TYR A 429 -0.43 -14.41 15.60
CA TYR A 429 0.68 -13.72 14.96
C TYR A 429 0.81 -12.26 15.43
N GLN A 430 2.04 -11.78 15.56
CA GLN A 430 2.37 -10.38 15.80
C GLN A 430 3.06 -9.83 14.54
N ALA A 431 2.42 -8.88 13.86
CA ALA A 431 3.04 -8.21 12.73
C ALA A 431 4.16 -7.27 13.20
N ASP A 432 5.08 -6.96 12.27
CA ASP A 432 6.10 -5.95 12.51
C ASP A 432 5.42 -4.60 12.83
N PRO A 433 5.94 -3.81 13.79
CA PRO A 433 5.37 -2.51 14.13
C PRO A 433 5.25 -1.50 12.98
N MET A 434 5.91 -1.75 11.84
CA MET A 434 5.71 -0.96 10.63
C MET A 434 4.28 -1.08 10.07
N PHE A 435 3.55 -2.15 10.38
CA PHE A 435 2.16 -2.34 9.99
C PHE A 435 1.27 -1.72 11.04
N SER A 436 0.34 -0.87 10.63
CA SER A 436 -0.52 -0.12 11.52
C SER A 436 -1.98 -0.29 11.15
N PHE A 437 -2.83 -0.40 12.18
CA PHE A 437 -4.28 -0.46 12.04
C PHE A 437 -4.76 -1.63 11.15
N LEU A 438 -4.48 -2.86 11.58
CA LEU A 438 -5.02 -4.05 10.91
C LEU A 438 -6.55 -4.00 10.89
N ASN A 439 -7.14 -4.22 9.72
CA ASN A 439 -8.57 -3.99 9.47
C ASN A 439 -9.25 -5.26 8.95
N GLY A 440 -9.89 -5.24 7.78
CA GLY A 440 -10.53 -6.43 7.21
C GLY A 440 -9.56 -7.56 6.89
N LEU A 441 -10.07 -8.79 6.95
CA LEU A 441 -9.31 -10.01 6.68
C LEU A 441 -10.13 -11.05 5.94
N ALA A 442 -9.47 -11.86 5.11
CA ALA A 442 -10.12 -12.92 4.36
C ALA A 442 -9.20 -14.14 4.19
N LEU A 443 -9.79 -15.34 4.26
CA LEU A 443 -9.10 -16.59 3.91
C LEU A 443 -9.13 -16.81 2.40
N ASN A 444 -8.06 -17.38 1.85
CA ASN A 444 -8.06 -17.85 0.47
C ASN A 444 -8.85 -19.17 0.31
N ASN A 445 -9.03 -19.65 -0.92
CA ASN A 445 -9.94 -20.77 -1.21
C ASN A 445 -9.59 -22.09 -0.47
N ASP A 446 -8.30 -22.39 -0.31
CA ASP A 446 -7.80 -23.58 0.41
C ASP A 446 -7.48 -23.32 1.89
N GLU A 447 -7.73 -22.10 2.37
CA GLU A 447 -7.49 -21.66 3.75
C GLU A 447 -6.03 -21.81 4.19
N SER A 448 -5.08 -21.82 3.25
CA SER A 448 -3.63 -21.82 3.54
C SER A 448 -3.08 -20.42 3.87
N LYS A 449 -3.80 -19.37 3.46
CA LYS A 449 -3.36 -17.98 3.60
C LYS A 449 -4.48 -17.10 4.14
N LEU A 450 -4.09 -16.17 5.00
CA LEU A 450 -4.94 -15.08 5.50
C LEU A 450 -4.46 -13.76 4.90
N PHE A 451 -5.34 -13.08 4.16
CA PHE A 451 -5.13 -11.72 3.71
C PHE A 451 -5.58 -10.74 4.79
N VAL A 452 -4.81 -9.68 5.01
CA VAL A 452 -5.08 -8.70 6.08
C VAL A 452 -4.85 -7.30 5.55
N ALA A 453 -5.87 -6.45 5.62
CA ALA A 453 -5.78 -5.03 5.31
C ALA A 453 -5.09 -4.27 6.45
N SER A 454 -4.34 -3.23 6.08
CA SER A 454 -3.63 -2.33 7.00
C SER A 454 -3.44 -0.97 6.32
N SER A 455 -2.95 0.01 7.06
CA SER A 455 -2.61 1.32 6.48
C SER A 455 -1.56 1.23 5.38
N GLU A 456 -0.73 0.19 5.40
CA GLU A 456 0.37 -0.07 4.47
C GLU A 456 -0.07 -0.88 3.25
N GLY A 457 -1.33 -1.31 3.19
CA GLY A 457 -1.89 -2.12 2.12
C GLY A 457 -2.38 -3.49 2.60
N ILE A 458 -2.41 -4.46 1.70
CA ILE A 458 -2.80 -5.84 2.03
C ILE A 458 -1.54 -6.65 2.29
N SER A 459 -1.51 -7.37 3.41
CA SER A 459 -0.50 -8.37 3.73
C SER A 459 -1.07 -9.78 3.65
N ILE A 460 -0.19 -10.76 3.53
CA ILE A 460 -0.50 -12.19 3.51
C ILE A 460 0.23 -12.84 4.68
N LEU A 461 -0.52 -13.54 5.53
CA LEU A 461 -0.01 -14.49 6.51
C LEU A 461 -0.20 -15.91 5.98
N ASN A 462 0.88 -16.61 5.67
CA ASN A 462 0.82 -18.05 5.43
C ASN A 462 0.55 -18.76 6.76
N LEU A 463 -0.55 -19.50 6.86
CA LEU A 463 -1.03 -20.08 8.13
C LEU A 463 -0.24 -21.31 8.57
N GLU A 464 0.47 -21.97 7.67
CA GLU A 464 1.36 -23.10 8.00
C GLU A 464 2.72 -22.60 8.51
N THR A 465 3.34 -21.68 7.79
CA THR A 465 4.71 -21.22 8.10
C THR A 465 4.74 -19.98 9.00
N LEU A 466 3.59 -19.35 9.24
CA LEU A 466 3.46 -18.02 9.87
C LEU A 466 4.31 -16.94 9.21
N ASN A 467 4.53 -17.06 7.90
CA ASN A 467 5.29 -16.07 7.14
C ASN A 467 4.38 -14.91 6.74
N TRP A 468 4.74 -13.71 7.14
CA TRP A 468 4.04 -12.46 6.82
C TRP A 468 4.77 -11.69 5.73
N GLN A 469 4.07 -11.28 4.69
CA GLN A 469 4.62 -10.42 3.64
C GLN A 469 3.56 -9.51 3.03
N LEU A 470 3.97 -8.36 2.50
CA LEU A 470 3.09 -7.51 1.70
C LEU A 470 2.67 -8.23 0.41
N LEU A 471 1.39 -8.12 0.07
CA LEU A 471 0.85 -8.57 -1.20
C LEU A 471 1.49 -7.76 -2.33
N GLN A 472 2.14 -8.44 -3.27
CA GLN A 472 2.79 -7.76 -4.38
C GLN A 472 1.73 -7.19 -5.32
N HIS A 473 1.95 -5.99 -5.87
CA HIS A 473 1.04 -5.41 -6.83
C HIS A 473 1.76 -4.52 -7.87
N PRO A 474 1.16 -4.29 -9.04
CA PRO A 474 1.67 -3.33 -10.01
C PRO A 474 1.69 -1.91 -9.42
N LYS A 475 2.67 -1.08 -9.83
CA LYS A 475 2.83 0.30 -9.31
C LYS A 475 1.63 1.22 -9.55
N ASN A 476 0.75 0.88 -10.48
CA ASN A 476 -0.48 1.60 -10.80
C ASN A 476 -1.73 1.05 -10.08
N VAL A 477 -1.57 0.06 -9.21
CA VAL A 477 -2.63 -0.44 -8.32
C VAL A 477 -2.40 0.14 -6.93
N SER A 478 -3.46 0.68 -6.33
CA SER A 478 -3.44 1.21 -4.96
C SER A 478 -4.11 0.22 -4.03
N LEU A 479 -3.47 -0.08 -2.90
CA LEU A 479 -4.05 -0.90 -1.82
C LEU A 479 -4.37 -0.08 -0.58
N GLU A 480 -4.50 1.24 -0.73
CA GLU A 480 -4.70 2.13 0.40
C GLU A 480 -6.15 2.22 0.84
N GLY A 481 -6.33 2.53 2.13
CA GLY A 481 -7.63 2.83 2.72
C GLY A 481 -8.61 1.66 2.62
N ILE A 482 -8.09 0.43 2.58
CA ILE A 482 -8.91 -0.77 2.56
C ILE A 482 -9.43 -1.00 3.98
N ASP A 483 -10.76 -1.03 4.06
CA ASP A 483 -11.52 -1.29 5.27
C ASP A 483 -11.85 -2.78 5.31
N GLY A 484 -12.90 -3.21 4.61
CA GLY A 484 -13.26 -4.62 4.41
C GLY A 484 -12.49 -5.32 3.28
N LEU A 485 -12.31 -6.64 3.45
CA LEU A 485 -11.74 -7.56 2.47
C LEU A 485 -12.58 -8.84 2.38
N THR A 486 -12.81 -9.31 1.15
CA THR A 486 -13.46 -10.61 0.91
C THR A 486 -12.75 -11.35 -0.21
N TYR A 487 -12.45 -12.64 -0.03
CA TYR A 487 -11.88 -13.46 -1.08
C TYR A 487 -12.97 -14.00 -2.01
N TYR A 488 -12.76 -13.88 -3.32
CA TYR A 488 -13.70 -14.34 -4.34
C TYR A 488 -12.96 -14.90 -5.55
N ASN A 489 -13.01 -16.22 -5.74
CA ASN A 489 -12.58 -16.89 -6.98
C ASN A 489 -11.21 -16.42 -7.52
N GLY A 490 -10.15 -16.56 -6.72
CA GLY A 490 -8.80 -16.12 -7.11
C GLY A 490 -8.63 -14.59 -7.15
N SER A 491 -9.52 -13.86 -6.47
CA SER A 491 -9.51 -12.40 -6.40
C SER A 491 -9.82 -11.92 -4.98
N LEU A 492 -9.51 -10.66 -4.70
CA LEU A 492 -9.93 -9.96 -3.50
C LEU A 492 -10.91 -8.85 -3.88
N ILE A 493 -12.08 -8.84 -3.25
CA ILE A 493 -12.96 -7.69 -3.19
C ILE A 493 -12.48 -6.83 -2.02
N ALA A 494 -12.28 -5.53 -2.26
CA ALA A 494 -11.75 -4.61 -1.27
C ALA A 494 -12.56 -3.31 -1.22
N GLN A 495 -12.90 -2.90 0.00
CA GLN A 495 -13.71 -1.72 0.28
C GLN A 495 -12.75 -0.60 0.61
N GLN A 496 -12.59 0.34 -0.31
CA GLN A 496 -11.81 1.52 -0.07
C GLN A 496 -12.72 2.58 0.58
N SER A 497 -12.58 2.79 1.89
CA SER A 497 -13.44 3.67 2.68
C SER A 497 -12.94 5.12 2.79
N GLY A 498 -11.93 5.47 2.00
CA GLY A 498 -11.41 6.82 1.93
C GLY A 498 -12.41 7.79 1.27
N TYR A 499 -12.66 8.95 1.90
CA TYR A 499 -13.39 10.07 1.27
C TYR A 499 -12.47 10.97 0.44
N PRO A 500 -12.77 11.29 -0.83
CA PRO A 500 -13.99 10.96 -1.59
C PRO A 500 -13.89 9.78 -2.58
N VAL A 501 -12.75 9.08 -2.70
CA VAL A 501 -12.69 7.85 -3.51
C VAL A 501 -13.16 6.67 -2.68
N ASN A 502 -14.45 6.66 -2.37
CA ASN A 502 -15.10 5.45 -1.89
C ASN A 502 -15.25 4.53 -3.10
N SER A 503 -14.65 3.34 -3.05
CA SER A 503 -14.79 2.36 -4.11
C SER A 503 -14.81 0.93 -3.62
N VAL A 504 -15.53 0.10 -4.36
CA VAL A 504 -15.42 -1.35 -4.27
C VAL A 504 -14.50 -1.80 -5.41
N MET A 505 -13.36 -2.36 -5.04
CA MET A 505 -12.33 -2.84 -5.96
C MET A 505 -12.36 -4.35 -6.05
N LEU A 506 -12.03 -4.89 -7.22
CA LEU A 506 -11.75 -6.30 -7.44
C LEU A 506 -10.30 -6.43 -7.89
N TYR A 507 -9.46 -7.08 -7.09
CA TYR A 507 -8.05 -7.35 -7.37
C TYR A 507 -7.87 -8.79 -7.81
N PHE A 508 -7.42 -9.00 -9.03
CA PHE A 508 -7.14 -10.35 -9.55
C PHE A 508 -5.79 -10.82 -9.03
N LEU A 509 -5.75 -11.99 -8.38
CA LEU A 509 -4.52 -12.58 -7.90
C LEU A 509 -3.89 -13.47 -8.98
N ASP A 510 -2.61 -13.79 -8.81
CA ASP A 510 -1.97 -14.90 -9.53
C ASP A 510 -2.32 -16.25 -8.89
N GLU A 511 -1.95 -17.34 -9.54
CA GLU A 511 -2.24 -18.71 -9.05
C GLU A 511 -1.62 -19.00 -7.67
N SER A 512 -0.61 -18.23 -7.25
CA SER A 512 0.07 -18.41 -5.98
C SER A 512 -0.57 -17.64 -4.82
N ASP A 513 -1.54 -16.77 -5.11
CA ASP A 513 -2.15 -15.79 -4.20
C ASP A 513 -1.18 -14.73 -3.64
N TYR A 514 0.08 -14.65 -4.12
CA TYR A 514 1.10 -13.72 -3.60
C TYR A 514 1.20 -12.40 -4.37
N LYS A 515 0.49 -12.27 -5.49
CA LYS A 515 0.60 -11.09 -6.34
C LYS A 515 -0.72 -10.74 -7.01
N ILE A 516 -1.04 -9.46 -7.02
CA ILE A 516 -2.07 -8.88 -7.86
C ILE A 516 -1.56 -8.78 -9.30
N THR A 517 -2.33 -9.31 -10.25
CA THR A 517 -2.05 -9.25 -11.69
C THR A 517 -2.80 -8.13 -12.39
N GLY A 518 -3.93 -7.69 -11.82
CA GLY A 518 -4.71 -6.57 -12.32
C GLY A 518 -5.83 -6.17 -11.36
N SER A 519 -6.58 -5.12 -11.72
CA SER A 519 -7.70 -4.64 -10.92
C SER A 519 -8.88 -4.17 -11.76
N LYS A 520 -10.07 -4.18 -11.17
CA LYS A 520 -11.32 -3.67 -11.75
C LYS A 520 -12.08 -2.90 -10.68
N ILE A 521 -12.60 -1.74 -11.05
CA ILE A 521 -13.53 -0.98 -10.20
C ILE A 521 -14.93 -1.59 -10.36
N LEU A 522 -15.49 -2.13 -9.28
CA LEU A 522 -16.89 -2.59 -9.23
C LEU A 522 -17.84 -1.42 -9.00
N GLU A 523 -17.50 -0.52 -8.09
CA GLU A 523 -18.26 0.69 -7.80
C GLU A 523 -17.30 1.81 -7.38
N SER A 524 -17.53 3.06 -7.80
CA SER A 524 -16.74 4.21 -7.31
C SER A 524 -17.52 5.51 -7.39
N ASN A 525 -17.30 6.39 -6.41
CA ASN A 525 -17.95 7.70 -6.34
C ASN A 525 -19.49 7.60 -6.46
N ASN A 526 -20.08 6.57 -5.85
CA ASN A 526 -21.52 6.40 -5.78
C ASN A 526 -22.13 7.54 -4.94
N PRO A 527 -23.26 8.15 -5.32
CA PRO A 527 -23.91 9.21 -4.54
C PRO A 527 -24.33 8.81 -3.11
N PHE A 528 -24.51 7.50 -2.87
CA PHE A 528 -24.80 6.98 -1.55
C PHE A 528 -23.57 6.84 -0.67
N PHE A 529 -22.34 6.93 -1.21
CA PHE A 529 -21.15 6.68 -0.41
C PHE A 529 -20.89 7.71 0.69
N ASP A 530 -20.75 7.21 1.92
CA ASP A 530 -20.29 7.94 3.09
C ASP A 530 -19.64 6.97 4.08
N SER A 531 -18.35 6.69 3.86
CA SER A 531 -17.57 5.67 4.58
C SER A 531 -18.16 4.28 4.34
N ALA A 532 -17.95 3.72 3.14
CA ALA A 532 -18.33 2.34 2.86
C ALA A 532 -17.32 1.40 3.54
N THR A 533 -17.78 0.49 4.41
CA THR A 533 -16.90 -0.27 5.33
C THR A 533 -16.67 -1.70 4.85
N THR A 534 -17.64 -2.59 5.02
CA THR A 534 -17.52 -4.03 4.77
C THR A 534 -18.68 -4.55 3.93
N GLY A 535 -18.58 -5.81 3.50
CA GLY A 535 -19.57 -6.47 2.68
C GLY A 535 -19.33 -7.96 2.55
N GLU A 536 -20.39 -8.67 2.17
CA GLU A 536 -20.45 -10.13 2.11
C GLU A 536 -20.93 -10.67 0.78
N ILE A 537 -20.46 -11.87 0.44
CA ILE A 537 -20.85 -12.58 -0.77
C ILE A 537 -22.07 -13.45 -0.50
N SER A 538 -23.05 -13.37 -1.41
CA SER A 538 -24.15 -14.31 -1.46
C SER A 538 -24.54 -14.61 -2.90
N GLY A 539 -24.34 -15.87 -3.29
CA GLY A 539 -24.55 -16.33 -4.67
C GLY A 539 -23.67 -15.57 -5.66
N GLU A 540 -24.31 -14.86 -6.60
CA GLU A 540 -23.63 -14.05 -7.62
C GLU A 540 -23.45 -12.58 -7.22
N TYR A 541 -23.80 -12.22 -5.98
CA TYR A 541 -23.83 -10.83 -5.54
C TYR A 541 -22.90 -10.60 -4.35
N TYR A 542 -22.36 -9.39 -4.32
CA TYR A 542 -21.65 -8.84 -3.18
C TYR A 542 -22.48 -7.72 -2.55
N TYR A 543 -22.91 -7.91 -1.31
CA TYR A 543 -23.74 -6.99 -0.51
C TYR A 543 -22.86 -6.19 0.42
N TYR A 544 -23.05 -4.88 0.51
CA TYR A 544 -22.14 -4.06 1.31
C TYR A 544 -22.78 -2.77 1.81
N ILE A 545 -22.18 -2.23 2.87
CA ILE A 545 -22.60 -0.98 3.50
C ILE A 545 -22.10 0.19 2.64
N ALA A 546 -23.00 1.01 2.10
CA ALA A 546 -22.62 2.15 1.27
C ALA A 546 -22.31 3.40 2.10
N ASN A 547 -23.06 3.64 3.18
CA ASN A 547 -22.93 4.80 4.04
C ASN A 547 -22.98 4.43 5.52
N SER A 548 -21.88 3.88 6.05
CA SER A 548 -21.76 3.69 7.50
C SER A 548 -21.98 5.01 8.26
N GLN A 549 -21.55 6.14 7.68
CA GLN A 549 -21.51 7.44 8.34
C GLN A 549 -20.64 7.43 9.60
N VAL A 550 -19.73 6.46 9.77
CA VAL A 550 -18.80 6.32 10.92
C VAL A 550 -17.99 7.58 11.17
N ARG A 551 -17.64 8.32 10.10
CA ARG A 551 -16.95 9.61 10.17
C ARG A 551 -17.70 10.68 10.97
N SER A 552 -19.03 10.61 10.99
CA SER A 552 -19.85 11.53 11.78
C SER A 552 -19.40 11.59 13.24
N ALA A 553 -18.98 10.47 13.79
CA ALA A 553 -18.60 10.37 15.18
C ALA A 553 -17.17 10.87 15.46
N PHE A 554 -16.26 10.76 14.49
CA PHE A 554 -14.92 11.33 14.62
C PHE A 554 -14.93 12.86 14.44
N GLU A 555 -15.75 13.36 13.54
CA GLU A 555 -15.87 14.79 13.22
C GLU A 555 -16.64 15.55 14.30
N TRP A 556 -17.61 14.90 14.96
CA TRP A 556 -18.50 15.53 15.96
C TRP A 556 -18.22 15.09 17.40
N LYS A 557 -17.10 14.41 17.65
CA LYS A 557 -16.76 13.88 18.99
C LYS A 557 -16.75 14.92 20.12
N ASN A 558 -16.50 16.19 19.79
CA ASN A 558 -16.34 17.30 20.73
C ASN A 558 -17.47 18.34 20.66
N THR A 559 -18.52 18.11 19.87
CA THR A 559 -19.46 19.17 19.47
C THR A 559 -20.86 19.05 20.07
N GLY A 560 -21.15 18.01 20.86
CA GLY A 560 -22.47 17.84 21.49
C GLY A 560 -22.58 16.61 22.41
N PRO A 561 -23.74 16.44 23.09
CA PRO A 561 -23.97 15.33 24.02
C PRO A 561 -23.95 13.96 23.33
N ASP A 562 -24.41 13.90 22.08
CA ASP A 562 -24.57 12.66 21.31
C ASP A 562 -23.28 12.26 20.58
N LYS A 563 -22.29 13.16 20.48
CA LYS A 563 -20.96 12.92 19.88
C LYS A 563 -20.95 12.38 18.45
N ILE A 564 -22.07 12.46 17.74
CA ILE A 564 -22.23 12.18 16.31
C ILE A 564 -22.86 13.38 15.62
N LYS A 565 -22.90 13.34 14.29
CA LYS A 565 -23.60 14.34 13.49
C LYS A 565 -25.10 14.34 13.87
N PRO A 566 -25.75 15.52 13.96
CA PRO A 566 -27.16 15.61 14.30
C PRO A 566 -28.06 14.76 13.40
N LEU A 567 -29.11 14.16 13.98
CA LEU A 567 -29.97 13.17 13.32
C LEU A 567 -30.59 13.69 12.01
N GLU A 568 -30.94 14.97 11.96
CA GLU A 568 -31.50 15.64 10.78
C GLU A 568 -30.50 15.77 9.63
N GLN A 569 -29.20 15.69 9.91
CA GLN A 569 -28.14 15.73 8.91
C GLN A 569 -27.56 14.36 8.56
N LEU A 570 -27.94 13.32 9.32
CA LEU A 570 -27.70 11.93 8.94
C LEU A 570 -28.64 11.54 7.79
N LYS A 571 -28.16 10.64 6.94
CA LYS A 571 -28.91 10.04 5.83
C LYS A 571 -29.48 8.69 6.27
N GLU A 572 -30.54 8.26 5.58
CA GLU A 572 -30.98 6.86 5.66
C GLU A 572 -29.85 5.94 5.21
N LEU A 573 -29.72 4.79 5.85
CA LEU A 573 -28.65 3.84 5.55
C LEU A 573 -29.06 3.01 4.33
N VAL A 574 -28.09 2.75 3.48
CA VAL A 574 -28.26 2.04 2.22
C VAL A 574 -27.27 0.88 2.18
N LEU A 575 -27.80 -0.32 2.05
CA LEU A 575 -27.04 -1.48 1.63
C LEU A 575 -27.14 -1.58 0.11
N LEU A 576 -26.00 -1.63 -0.55
CA LEU A 576 -25.93 -1.84 -1.99
C LEU A 576 -25.56 -3.31 -2.26
N LYS A 577 -25.88 -3.78 -3.46
CA LYS A 577 -25.33 -5.04 -3.98
C LYS A 577 -24.86 -4.89 -5.40
N VAL A 578 -23.75 -5.54 -5.73
CA VAL A 578 -23.17 -5.58 -7.07
C VAL A 578 -23.05 -7.02 -7.52
N LYS A 579 -23.37 -7.29 -8.79
CA LYS A 579 -23.16 -8.61 -9.39
C LYS A 579 -21.67 -8.80 -9.70
N LEU A 580 -21.11 -9.94 -9.30
CA LEU A 580 -19.69 -10.27 -9.45
C LEU A 580 -19.32 -10.75 -10.85
#